data_AF-A0A1S1MXJ5-F1
#
_entry.id   AF-A0A1S1MXJ5-F1
#
_cell.length_a   1.000
_cell.length_b   1.000
_cell.length_c   1.000
_cell.angle_alpha   90.00
_cell.angle_beta   90.00
_cell.angle_gamma   90.00
#
_symmetry.space_group_name_H-M   'P 1'
#
loop_
_entity.id
_entity.type
_entity.pdbx_description
1 polymer ?
#
loop_
_entity_poly.entity_id
_entity_poly.type
_entity_poly.pdbx_seq_one_letter_code
_entity_poly.pdbx_strand_id
1 'polypeptide(L)'
;MTTILICALIAALLPYLAKVPVAIAMNKQGGYDNQHPRAQQAQLTGFGARALAAHQNSFESLTVFALAVAVVLGTNTIGTTVQYLAVAHIVARVLYCVFYYLNLHVLRSLIWAVGLGCAIAMIAVSL
;
A
#
# COMPACT_ATOMS: atom_id res chain seq x y z
N MET A 1 1.81 4.29 21.29
CA MET A 1 0.43 4.16 20.74
C MET A 1 0.20 5.10 19.57
N THR A 2 0.42 6.41 19.71
CA THR A 2 0.22 7.43 18.66
C THR A 2 0.89 7.08 17.32
N THR A 3 2.13 6.60 17.33
CA THR A 3 2.87 6.19 16.13
C THR A 3 2.14 5.13 15.30
N ILE A 4 1.57 4.12 15.96
CA ILE A 4 0.85 3.01 15.30
C ILE A 4 -0.42 3.55 14.64
N LEU A 5 -1.15 4.43 15.32
CA LEU A 5 -2.37 5.04 14.80
C LEU A 5 -2.09 5.95 13.60
N ILE A 6 -0.99 6.72 13.63
CA ILE A 6 -0.55 7.52 12.49
C ILE A 6 -0.19 6.61 11.30
N CYS A 7 0.53 5.50 11.54
CA CYS A 7 0.83 4.54 10.48
C CYS A 7 -0.45 3.93 9.90
N ALA A 8 -1.40 3.54 10.75
CA ALA A 8 -2.69 3.01 10.30
C ALA A 8 -3.47 4.02 9.44
N LEU A 9 -3.48 5.30 9.83
CA LEU A 9 -4.08 6.38 9.04
C LEU A 9 -3.41 6.50 7.67
N ILE A 10 -2.07 6.53 7.62
CA ILE A 10 -1.34 6.62 6.35
C ILE A 10 -1.61 5.39 5.48
N ALA A 11 -1.59 4.19 6.06
CA ALA A 11 -1.91 2.96 5.34
C ALA A 11 -3.31 2.99 4.73
N ALA A 12 -4.30 3.50 5.46
CA ALA A 12 -5.68 3.62 4.97
C ALA A 12 -5.81 4.61 3.79
N LEU A 13 -5.00 5.68 3.77
CA LEU A 13 -5.01 6.67 2.71
C LEU A 13 -4.22 6.24 1.46
N LEU A 14 -3.20 5.41 1.62
CA LEU A 14 -2.29 5.02 0.54
C LEU A 14 -2.98 4.43 -0.71
N PRO A 15 -3.96 3.51 -0.62
CA PRO A 15 -4.66 3.01 -1.80
C PRO A 15 -5.32 4.13 -2.61
N TYR A 16 -5.93 5.11 -1.93
CA TYR A 16 -6.61 6.23 -2.58
C TYR A 16 -5.60 7.21 -3.21
N LEU A 17 -4.48 7.46 -2.55
CA LEU A 17 -3.37 8.25 -3.12
C LEU A 17 -2.77 7.54 -4.34
N ALA A 18 -2.60 6.22 -4.28
CA ALA A 18 -2.09 5.41 -5.39
C ALA A 18 -3.07 5.35 -6.58
N LYS A 19 -4.34 5.73 -6.39
CA LYS A 19 -5.34 5.86 -7.47
C LYS A 19 -5.13 7.12 -8.32
N VAL A 20 -4.49 8.16 -7.80
CA VAL A 20 -4.34 9.45 -8.52
C VAL A 20 -3.66 9.26 -9.89
N PRO A 21 -2.53 8.53 -10.02
CA PRO A 21 -1.92 8.28 -11.33
C PRO A 21 -2.79 7.45 -12.27
N VAL A 22 -3.67 6.59 -11.73
CA VAL A 22 -4.65 5.80 -12.51
C VAL A 22 -5.67 6.75 -13.15
N ALA A 23 -6.22 7.69 -12.38
CA ALA A 23 -7.20 8.65 -12.89
C ALA A 23 -6.59 9.57 -13.97
N ILE A 24 -5.33 9.96 -13.82
CA ILE A 24 -4.60 10.72 -14.85
C ILE A 24 -4.44 9.88 -16.12
N ALA A 25 -4.08 8.59 -15.99
CA ALA A 25 -3.94 7.70 -17.14
C ALA A 25 -5.28 7.44 -17.85
N MET A 26 -6.37 7.27 -17.09
CA MET A 26 -7.73 7.15 -17.63
C MET A 26 -8.10 8.40 -18.41
N ASN A 27 -7.88 9.60 -17.84
CA ASN A 27 -8.20 10.86 -18.52
C ASN A 27 -7.42 11.03 -19.84
N LYS A 28 -6.21 10.48 -19.95
CA LYS A 28 -5.40 10.48 -21.19
C LYS A 28 -5.96 9.56 -22.29
N GLN A 29 -6.91 8.67 -21.99
CA GLN A 29 -7.60 7.83 -22.98
C GLN A 29 -8.83 8.52 -23.61
N GLY A 30 -8.86 9.86 -23.65
CA GLY A 30 -9.97 10.63 -24.22
C GLY A 30 -11.01 11.12 -23.19
N GLY A 31 -10.64 11.19 -21.92
CA GLY A 31 -11.50 11.64 -20.82
C GLY A 31 -11.72 10.58 -19.76
N TYR A 32 -12.07 10.99 -18.55
CA TYR A 32 -12.41 10.06 -17.47
C TYR A 32 -13.87 9.60 -17.59
N ASP A 33 -14.10 8.31 -17.78
CA ASP A 33 -15.43 7.72 -17.81
C ASP A 33 -15.91 7.41 -16.37
N ASN A 34 -16.83 8.25 -15.86
CA ASN A 34 -17.47 8.03 -14.57
C ASN A 34 -18.64 7.04 -14.60
N GLN A 35 -19.16 6.69 -15.78
CA GLN A 35 -20.23 5.70 -15.92
C GLN A 35 -19.67 4.28 -15.84
N HIS A 36 -18.52 4.02 -16.49
CA HIS A 36 -17.86 2.70 -16.50
C HIS A 36 -16.36 2.74 -16.16
N PRO A 37 -15.96 3.31 -15.01
CA PRO A 37 -14.56 3.55 -14.68
C PRO A 37 -13.71 2.27 -14.60
N ARG A 38 -14.30 1.13 -14.19
CA ARG A 38 -13.59 -0.16 -14.12
C ARG A 38 -13.32 -0.75 -15.50
N ALA A 39 -14.25 -0.57 -16.44
CA ALA A 39 -14.06 -1.01 -17.82
C ALA A 39 -12.91 -0.20 -18.45
N GLN A 40 -12.90 1.12 -18.24
CA GLN A 40 -11.80 1.97 -18.69
C GLN A 40 -10.46 1.59 -18.04
N GLN A 41 -10.43 1.32 -16.73
CA GLN A 41 -9.22 0.86 -16.05
C GLN A 41 -8.64 -0.42 -16.66
N ALA A 42 -9.48 -1.36 -17.06
CA ALA A 42 -9.04 -2.61 -17.69
C ALA A 42 -8.37 -2.41 -19.06
N GLN A 43 -8.62 -1.27 -19.72
CA GLN A 43 -7.98 -0.91 -20.99
C GLN A 43 -6.66 -0.15 -20.81
N LEU A 44 -6.27 0.17 -19.57
CA LEU A 44 -4.99 0.84 -19.33
C LEU A 44 -3.83 -0.09 -19.69
N THR A 45 -2.83 0.46 -20.37
CA THR A 45 -1.57 -0.23 -20.71
C THR A 45 -0.36 0.57 -20.20
N GLY A 46 0.83 -0.03 -20.26
CA GLY A 46 2.08 0.63 -19.89
C GLY A 46 2.05 1.22 -18.47
N PHE A 47 2.28 2.53 -18.35
CA PHE A 47 2.25 3.23 -17.06
C PHE A 47 0.89 3.13 -16.35
N GLY A 48 -0.23 3.24 -17.09
CA GLY A 48 -1.57 3.19 -16.50
C GLY A 48 -1.88 1.84 -15.87
N ALA A 49 -1.52 0.74 -16.56
CA ALA A 49 -1.65 -0.62 -16.02
C ALA A 49 -0.82 -0.80 -14.75
N ARG A 50 0.42 -0.30 -14.76
CA ARG A 50 1.31 -0.32 -13.59
C ARG A 50 0.75 0.47 -12.41
N ALA A 51 0.18 1.64 -12.68
CA ALA A 51 -0.47 2.44 -11.64
C ALA A 51 -1.69 1.74 -11.05
N LEU A 52 -2.52 1.10 -11.88
CA LEU A 52 -3.68 0.34 -11.44
C LEU A 52 -3.27 -0.82 -10.54
N ALA A 53 -2.22 -1.56 -10.90
CA ALA A 53 -1.73 -2.65 -10.10
C ALA A 53 -1.13 -2.18 -8.76
N ALA A 54 -0.44 -1.04 -8.73
CA ALA A 54 0.02 -0.43 -7.46
C ALA A 54 -1.16 -0.03 -6.54
N HIS A 55 -2.22 0.54 -7.13
CA HIS A 55 -3.45 0.87 -6.41
C HIS A 55 -4.10 -0.36 -5.79
N GLN A 56 -4.28 -1.43 -6.56
CA GLN A 56 -4.88 -2.69 -6.10
C GLN A 56 -4.03 -3.36 -5.02
N ASN A 57 -2.72 -3.48 -5.24
CA ASN A 57 -1.82 -4.09 -4.25
C ASN A 57 -1.74 -3.29 -2.94
N SER A 58 -2.02 -1.99 -2.97
CA SER A 58 -2.11 -1.18 -1.76
C SER A 58 -3.28 -1.59 -0.86
N PHE A 59 -4.42 -2.01 -1.44
CA PHE A 59 -5.53 -2.57 -0.66
C PHE A 59 -5.18 -3.95 -0.08
N GLU A 60 -4.53 -4.82 -0.84
CA GLU A 60 -4.06 -6.12 -0.35
C GLU A 60 -3.14 -5.95 0.86
N SER A 61 -2.18 -5.02 0.76
CA SER A 61 -1.26 -4.72 1.85
C SER A 61 -1.96 -4.10 3.06
N LEU A 62 -2.95 -3.22 2.83
CA LEU A 62 -3.73 -2.61 3.91
C LEU A 62 -4.45 -3.69 4.73
N THR A 63 -5.01 -4.72 4.10
CA THR A 63 -5.69 -5.81 4.82
C THR A 63 -4.75 -6.51 5.80
N VAL A 64 -3.53 -6.87 5.36
CA VAL A 64 -2.54 -7.54 6.21
C VAL A 64 -2.07 -6.60 7.33
N PHE A 65 -1.81 -5.34 7.01
CA PHE A 65 -1.35 -4.37 8.01
C PHE A 65 -2.44 -4.02 9.04
N ALA A 66 -3.71 -3.93 8.62
CA ALA A 66 -4.83 -3.70 9.51
C ALA A 66 -4.98 -4.84 10.52
N LEU A 67 -4.81 -6.11 10.09
CA LEU A 67 -4.77 -7.26 10.99
C LEU A 67 -3.61 -7.13 12.00
N ALA A 68 -2.42 -6.77 11.53
CA ALA A 68 -1.25 -6.59 12.41
C ALA A 68 -1.47 -5.49 13.46
N VAL A 69 -2.03 -4.34 13.05
CA VAL A 69 -2.39 -3.25 13.98
C VAL A 69 -3.44 -3.72 14.99
N ALA A 70 -4.47 -4.46 14.56
CA ALA A 70 -5.50 -4.98 15.44
C ALA A 70 -4.91 -5.94 16.50
N VAL A 71 -4.04 -6.87 16.11
CA VAL A 71 -3.34 -7.79 17.03
C VAL A 71 -2.48 -7.02 18.03
N VAL A 72 -1.70 -6.06 17.56
CA VAL A 72 -0.82 -5.25 18.42
C VAL A 72 -1.61 -4.46 19.46
N LEU A 73 -2.73 -3.84 19.05
CA LEU A 73 -3.59 -3.09 19.96
C LEU A 73 -4.36 -4.02 20.91
N GLY A 74 -4.85 -5.15 20.42
CA GLY A 74 -5.59 -6.14 21.21
C GLY A 74 -4.76 -6.84 22.28
N THR A 75 -3.46 -7.02 22.03
CA THR A 75 -2.48 -7.59 22.98
C THR A 75 -1.77 -6.54 23.82
N ASN A 76 -2.00 -5.24 23.55
CA ASN A 76 -1.30 -4.11 24.16
C ASN A 76 0.24 -4.17 23.98
N THR A 77 0.73 -4.79 22.89
CA THR A 77 2.16 -4.94 22.57
C THR A 77 2.73 -3.69 21.89
N ILE A 78 2.63 -2.53 22.57
CA ILE A 78 2.91 -1.21 21.98
C ILE A 78 4.39 -0.78 22.19
N GLY A 79 5.31 -1.75 22.13
CA GLY A 79 6.75 -1.53 22.32
C GLY A 79 7.43 -0.77 21.17
N THR A 80 8.69 -0.38 21.38
CA THR A 80 9.50 0.35 20.40
C THR A 80 9.71 -0.44 19.10
N THR A 81 9.98 -1.74 19.19
CA THR A 81 10.15 -2.63 18.03
C THR A 81 8.94 -2.60 17.10
N VAL A 82 7.73 -2.74 17.64
CA VAL A 82 6.49 -2.75 16.85
C VAL A 82 6.24 -1.38 16.20
N GLN A 83 6.60 -0.29 16.87
CA GLN A 83 6.51 1.05 16.28
C GLN A 83 7.48 1.23 15.11
N TYR A 84 8.72 0.75 15.21
CA TYR A 84 9.67 0.78 14.09
C TYR A 84 9.21 -0.09 12.92
N LEU A 85 8.66 -1.28 13.19
CA LEU A 85 8.10 -2.15 12.16
C LEU A 85 6.91 -1.48 11.44
N ALA A 86 6.03 -0.80 12.17
CA ALA A 86 4.92 -0.06 11.59
C ALA A 86 5.40 1.08 10.67
N VAL A 87 6.40 1.86 11.10
CA VAL A 87 7.00 2.91 10.27
C VAL A 87 7.68 2.32 9.04
N ALA A 88 8.47 1.26 9.21
CA ALA A 88 9.15 0.58 8.11
C ALA A 88 8.16 0.02 7.07
N HIS A 89 7.02 -0.52 7.51
CA HIS A 89 5.94 -0.93 6.62
C HIS A 89 5.46 0.24 5.76
N ILE A 90 5.14 1.39 6.35
CA ILE A 90 4.64 2.56 5.61
C ILE A 90 5.67 3.07 4.60
N VAL A 91 6.93 3.20 5.00
CA VAL A 91 8.01 3.60 4.10
C VAL A 91 8.13 2.62 2.93
N ALA A 92 8.10 1.31 3.22
CA ALA A 92 8.14 0.28 2.19
C ALA A 92 6.95 0.39 1.21
N ARG A 93 5.75 0.74 1.69
CA ARG A 93 4.57 0.91 0.83
C ARG A 93 4.66 2.13 -0.08
N VAL A 94 5.18 3.25 0.42
CA VAL A 94 5.42 4.44 -0.41
C VAL A 94 6.45 4.11 -1.50
N LEU A 95 7.57 3.50 -1.13
CA LEU A 95 8.62 3.09 -2.09
C LEU A 95 8.12 2.06 -3.10
N TYR A 96 7.29 1.10 -2.66
CA TYR A 96 6.67 0.12 -3.55
C TYR A 96 5.89 0.79 -4.69
N CYS A 97 5.03 1.76 -4.37
CA CYS A 97 4.29 2.53 -5.38
C CYS A 97 5.23 3.25 -6.35
N VAL A 98 6.26 3.93 -5.84
CA VAL A 98 7.27 4.63 -6.66
C VAL A 98 7.97 3.66 -7.62
N PHE A 99 8.48 2.54 -7.12
CA PHE A 99 9.15 1.54 -7.96
C PHE A 99 8.22 0.90 -8.99
N TYR A 100 6.93 0.75 -8.65
CA TYR A 100 5.93 0.31 -9.61
C TYR A 100 5.78 1.31 -10.76
N TYR A 101 5.66 2.60 -10.45
CA TYR A 101 5.51 3.66 -11.44
C TYR A 101 6.73 3.74 -12.37
N LEU A 102 7.93 3.63 -11.79
CA LEU A 102 9.22 3.66 -12.50
C LEU A 102 9.58 2.34 -13.22
N ASN A 103 8.75 1.30 -13.12
CA ASN A 103 8.99 -0.02 -13.72
C ASN A 103 10.26 -0.74 -13.21
N LEU A 104 10.65 -0.50 -11.94
CA LEU A 104 11.83 -1.11 -11.32
C LEU A 104 11.47 -2.43 -10.64
N HIS A 105 11.31 -3.50 -11.43
CA HIS A 105 10.69 -4.74 -10.98
C HIS A 105 11.42 -5.45 -9.81
N VAL A 106 12.76 -5.49 -9.79
CA VAL A 106 13.52 -6.14 -8.70
C VAL A 106 13.32 -5.40 -7.38
N LEU A 107 13.53 -4.08 -7.39
CA LEU A 107 13.35 -3.24 -6.20
C LEU A 107 11.91 -3.28 -5.69
N ARG A 108 10.93 -3.29 -6.61
CA ARG A 108 9.52 -3.47 -6.28
C ARG A 108 9.27 -4.76 -5.50
N SER A 109 9.79 -5.90 -5.97
CA SER A 109 9.58 -7.19 -5.27
C SER A 109 10.29 -7.24 -3.92
N LEU A 110 11.51 -6.70 -3.83
CA LEU A 110 12.24 -6.64 -2.57
C LEU A 110 11.52 -5.79 -1.53
N ILE A 111 11.10 -4.58 -1.89
CA ILE A 111 10.44 -3.68 -0.94
C ILE A 111 9.03 -4.17 -0.57
N TRP A 112 8.36 -4.89 -1.47
CA TRP A 112 7.12 -5.59 -1.15
C TRP A 112 7.32 -6.63 -0.04
N ALA A 113 8.37 -7.44 -0.14
CA ALA A 113 8.71 -8.44 0.87
C ALA A 113 9.03 -7.80 2.21
N VAL A 114 9.74 -6.66 2.21
CA VAL A 114 9.98 -5.87 3.45
C VAL A 114 8.67 -5.42 4.07
N GLY A 115 7.77 -4.81 3.28
CA GLY A 115 6.47 -4.35 3.77
C GLY A 115 5.64 -5.48 4.39
N LEU A 116 5.52 -6.62 3.68
CA LEU A 116 4.82 -7.79 4.18
C LEU A 116 5.48 -8.36 5.44
N GLY A 117 6.80 -8.50 5.42
CA GLY A 117 7.61 -8.98 6.54
C GLY A 117 7.43 -8.14 7.79
N CYS A 118 7.38 -6.81 7.67
CA CYS A 118 7.11 -5.91 8.80
C CYS A 118 5.74 -6.18 9.44
N ALA A 119 4.68 -6.32 8.64
CA ALA A 119 3.34 -6.59 9.17
C ALA A 119 3.26 -7.95 9.86
N ILE A 120 3.87 -8.99 9.28
CA ILE A 120 3.93 -10.33 9.90
C ILE A 120 4.77 -10.29 11.19
N ALA A 121 5.91 -9.59 11.18
CA ALA A 121 6.77 -9.47 12.35
C ALA A 121 6.07 -8.74 13.52
N MET A 122 5.22 -7.75 13.24
CA MET A 122 4.39 -7.11 14.28
C MET A 122 3.48 -8.12 14.99
N ILE A 123 2.86 -9.02 14.22
CA ILE A 123 2.03 -10.11 14.78
C ILE A 123 2.90 -11.06 15.59
N ALA A 124 4.04 -11.50 15.04
CA ALA A 124 4.94 -12.45 15.70
C ALA A 124 5.51 -11.92 17.03
N VAL A 125 5.81 -10.62 17.10
CA VAL A 125 6.27 -9.95 18.34
C VAL A 125 5.15 -9.84 19.38
N SER A 126 3.89 -9.95 18.97
CA SER A 126 2.70 -9.86 19.84
C SER A 126 2.21 -11.22 20.34
N LEU A 127 2.92 -12.31 20.03
CA LEU A 127 2.68 -13.65 20.58
C LEU A 127 3.28 -13.75 21.99
#